data_AF-A0AAE9YT12-F1
#
_entry.id   AF-A0AAE9YT12-F1
#
_cell.length_a   1.000
_cell.length_b   1.000
_cell.length_c   1.000
_cell.angle_alpha   90.00
_cell.angle_beta   90.00
_cell.angle_gamma   90.00
#
_symmetry.space_group_name_H-M   'P 1'
#
loop_
_entity.id
_entity.type
_entity.pdbx_description
1 polymer ?
#
loop_
_entity_poly.entity_id
_entity_poly.type
_entity_poly.pdbx_seq_one_letter_code
_entity_poly.pdbx_strand_id
1 'polypeptide(L)'
;MFKHTFLSVICCTLLAACGGSSSGNSSDQTSSGGQGSSSSDGQESVSVPLDSQFYGLWTYADVAYVAVAKDTVTVFTHDLEKDCYDSGLFTVDASTETSLTSTDVETGEQATSKFAFVDDYLSIEEEGEVLYFQQAGLFNPTPSCGSYHDVTEVEVALDLSFLPPYVVINRDAQDTGKVEYDYAIRFDVNKSGILDAGDVALIIRHFKSDAEYPNNHSLAITELEGDIWSYMPRHQQDVIASEHTNTELNSVQVEQSGNRLTFIIDPGQHALLAHINEETPVQISTFINYPEPEAEVISEWSDGPWNWSSKLHQDALPDSGFTQPNFYSDMLIDDAAADLIQGESMWVDITSVKFTFTK
;
A
#
# COMPACT_ATOMS: atom_id res chain seq x y z
N MET A 1 -7.93 -12.66 26.10
CA MET A 1 -8.48 -11.77 25.05
C MET A 1 -7.85 -10.43 25.33
N PHE A 2 -6.65 -10.22 24.77
CA PHE A 2 -5.93 -8.95 24.90
C PHE A 2 -6.55 -8.02 23.87
N LYS A 3 -6.95 -6.82 24.31
CA LYS A 3 -7.39 -5.79 23.39
C LYS A 3 -6.17 -5.23 22.65
N HIS A 4 -6.19 -5.21 21.33
CA HIS A 4 -5.24 -4.53 20.46
C HIS A 4 -5.78 -3.12 20.15
N THR A 5 -5.65 -2.20 21.10
CA THR A 5 -5.84 -0.77 20.81
C THR A 5 -4.57 -0.17 20.20
N PHE A 6 -4.67 0.95 19.48
CA PHE A 6 -3.56 1.62 18.80
C PHE A 6 -2.38 1.91 19.75
N LEU A 7 -2.67 2.47 20.93
CA LEU A 7 -1.66 2.66 21.97
C LEU A 7 -1.28 1.34 22.64
N SER A 8 -2.15 0.34 22.71
CA SER A 8 -1.76 -1.00 23.17
C SER A 8 -0.86 -1.72 22.18
N VAL A 9 -0.90 -1.47 20.87
CA VAL A 9 0.06 -2.01 19.90
C VAL A 9 1.43 -1.37 20.11
N ILE A 10 1.45 -0.04 20.28
CA ILE A 10 2.67 0.71 20.61
C ILE A 10 3.19 0.35 22.02
N CYS A 11 2.32 0.18 23.01
CA CYS A 11 2.70 -0.16 24.38
C CYS A 11 3.05 -1.65 24.54
N CYS A 12 2.40 -2.58 23.84
CA CYS A 12 2.76 -4.00 23.87
C CYS A 12 4.14 -4.24 23.24
N THR A 13 4.51 -3.51 22.18
CA THR A 13 5.85 -3.58 21.58
C THR A 13 6.91 -2.89 22.46
N LEU A 14 6.60 -1.73 23.05
CA LEU A 14 7.48 -1.08 24.03
C LEU A 14 7.66 -1.88 25.34
N LEU A 15 6.66 -2.64 25.75
CA LEU A 15 6.72 -3.51 26.94
C LEU A 15 7.36 -4.88 26.65
N ALA A 16 7.29 -5.38 25.40
CA ALA A 16 8.04 -6.57 24.98
C ALA A 16 9.56 -6.30 24.99
N ALA A 17 10.00 -5.08 24.65
CA ALA A 17 11.40 -4.65 24.73
C ALA A 17 11.91 -4.40 26.17
N CYS A 18 11.08 -4.62 27.19
CA CYS A 18 11.43 -4.47 28.60
C CYS A 18 10.75 -5.52 29.49
N GLY A 19 11.04 -6.81 29.32
CA GLY A 19 10.56 -7.76 30.35
C GLY A 19 10.81 -9.24 30.14
N GLY A 20 12.00 -9.69 30.52
CA GLY A 20 12.21 -11.09 30.88
C GLY A 20 11.32 -11.50 32.06
N SER A 21 10.61 -12.62 31.88
CA SER A 21 10.21 -13.62 32.88
C SER A 21 9.73 -13.15 34.26
N SER A 22 8.44 -13.38 34.59
CA SER A 22 8.09 -14.27 35.70
C SER A 22 6.61 -14.68 35.72
N SER A 23 6.43 -15.95 36.05
CA SER A 23 5.21 -16.71 36.36
C SER A 23 4.41 -16.19 37.56
N GLY A 24 3.08 -16.34 37.56
CA GLY A 24 2.29 -16.08 38.78
C GLY A 24 0.77 -16.30 38.73
N ASN A 25 0.38 -17.56 38.67
CA ASN A 25 -0.90 -18.21 39.02
C ASN A 25 -2.04 -17.47 39.79
N SER A 26 -3.27 -17.75 39.34
CA SER A 26 -4.54 -18.06 40.06
C SER A 26 -5.41 -16.98 40.74
N SER A 27 -6.69 -16.95 40.32
CA SER A 27 -7.91 -17.41 41.07
C SER A 27 -9.12 -16.46 41.08
N ASP A 28 -10.24 -17.01 40.56
CA ASP A 28 -11.68 -16.86 40.86
C ASP A 28 -12.22 -15.65 41.65
N GLN A 29 -13.31 -15.03 41.14
CA GLN A 29 -14.70 -15.24 41.65
C GLN A 29 -15.74 -14.21 41.12
N THR A 30 -16.75 -14.74 40.41
CA THR A 30 -18.22 -14.52 40.53
C THR A 30 -18.87 -13.17 40.93
N SER A 31 -19.78 -12.69 40.06
CA SER A 31 -21.26 -12.60 40.23
C SER A 31 -21.98 -11.24 40.10
N SER A 32 -23.13 -11.32 39.40
CA SER A 32 -24.33 -10.42 39.40
C SER A 32 -24.14 -9.02 38.81
N GLY A 33 -25.01 -8.48 37.96
CA GLY A 33 -26.44 -8.70 37.73
C GLY A 33 -27.11 -7.32 37.78
N GLY A 34 -27.56 -6.79 36.63
CA GLY A 34 -28.19 -5.47 36.60
C GLY A 34 -28.62 -5.04 35.21
N GLN A 35 -29.86 -5.41 34.84
CA GLN A 35 -30.60 -4.84 33.71
C GLN A 35 -30.82 -3.33 33.93
N GLY A 36 -30.37 -2.53 32.99
CA GLY A 36 -30.70 -1.11 32.86
C GLY A 36 -30.89 -0.80 31.39
N SER A 37 -32.11 -1.02 30.88
CA SER A 37 -32.53 -0.57 29.55
C SER A 37 -32.75 0.94 29.63
N SER A 38 -31.81 1.71 29.10
CA SER A 38 -32.00 3.11 28.74
C SER A 38 -31.82 3.24 27.24
N SER A 39 -32.95 3.37 26.55
CA SER A 39 -33.05 3.88 25.19
C SER A 39 -32.42 5.28 25.14
N SER A 40 -31.19 5.38 24.64
CA SER A 40 -30.60 6.64 24.21
C SER A 40 -30.95 6.84 22.74
N ASP A 41 -31.75 7.88 22.50
CA ASP A 41 -31.99 8.46 21.19
C ASP A 41 -30.67 8.59 20.42
N GLY A 42 -30.58 7.90 19.28
CA GLY A 42 -29.50 8.08 18.32
C GLY A 42 -29.64 9.46 17.69
N GLN A 43 -29.09 10.48 18.33
CA GLN A 43 -28.57 11.62 17.59
C GLN A 43 -27.40 11.09 16.77
N GLU A 44 -27.58 10.99 15.45
CA GLU A 44 -26.46 10.97 14.52
C GLU A 44 -25.60 12.20 14.85
N SER A 45 -24.52 11.98 15.59
CA SER A 45 -23.48 12.99 15.74
C SER A 45 -22.94 13.22 14.35
N VAL A 46 -23.15 14.43 13.82
CA VAL A 46 -22.55 14.85 12.57
C VAL A 46 -21.04 14.66 12.71
N SER A 47 -20.49 13.69 11.97
CA SER A 47 -19.05 13.46 11.91
C SER A 47 -18.41 14.71 11.34
N VAL A 48 -17.50 15.33 12.10
CA VAL A 48 -16.70 16.47 11.64
C VAL A 48 -15.30 15.94 11.41
N PRO A 49 -14.69 16.11 10.23
CA PRO A 49 -13.35 15.63 9.97
C PRO A 49 -12.37 16.10 11.04
N LEU A 50 -11.42 15.23 11.38
CA LEU A 50 -10.28 15.59 12.21
C LEU A 50 -9.58 16.82 11.60
N ASP A 51 -9.11 17.74 12.44
CA ASP A 51 -8.41 18.90 11.92
C ASP A 51 -7.16 18.45 11.17
N SER A 52 -7.04 18.90 9.93
CA SER A 52 -5.93 18.53 9.05
C SER A 52 -4.56 18.79 9.64
N GLN A 53 -4.43 19.69 10.63
CA GLN A 53 -3.16 19.91 11.33
C GLN A 53 -2.58 18.63 11.97
N PHE A 54 -3.42 17.64 12.26
CA PHE A 54 -3.02 16.35 12.81
C PHE A 54 -2.64 15.32 11.73
N TYR A 55 -2.96 15.58 10.46
CA TYR A 55 -2.58 14.70 9.36
C TYR A 55 -1.08 14.72 9.12
N GLY A 56 -0.53 13.55 8.80
CA GLY A 56 0.89 13.37 8.53
C GLY A 56 1.47 12.12 9.18
N LEU A 57 2.78 12.03 9.14
CA LEU A 57 3.55 10.91 9.66
C LEU A 57 4.29 11.38 10.92
N TRP A 58 4.03 10.71 12.04
CA TRP A 58 4.51 11.10 13.35
C TRP A 58 5.34 9.98 13.96
N THR A 59 6.48 10.30 14.58
CA THR A 59 7.39 9.32 15.21
C THR A 59 7.39 9.44 16.72
N TYR A 60 7.40 8.30 17.41
CA TYR A 60 7.68 8.18 18.83
C TYR A 60 9.03 7.50 19.00
N ALA A 61 10.03 8.30 19.40
CA ALA A 61 11.38 7.85 19.72
C ALA A 61 12.03 6.91 18.67
N ASP A 62 11.67 7.07 17.39
CA ASP A 62 12.12 6.25 16.25
C ASP A 62 11.83 4.75 16.36
N VAL A 63 10.97 4.36 17.31
CA VAL A 63 10.55 2.96 17.54
C VAL A 63 9.10 2.72 17.15
N ALA A 64 8.31 3.78 16.97
CA ALA A 64 6.97 3.69 16.42
C ALA A 64 6.67 4.88 15.51
N TYR A 65 5.96 4.62 14.42
CA TYR A 65 5.48 5.62 13.49
C TYR A 65 3.96 5.52 13.36
N VAL A 66 3.32 6.67 13.22
CA VAL A 66 1.88 6.81 13.10
C VAL A 66 1.61 7.69 11.88
N ALA A 67 1.03 7.09 10.86
CA ALA A 67 0.46 7.78 9.72
C ALA A 67 -1.02 8.09 10.03
N VAL A 68 -1.34 9.37 10.27
CA VAL A 68 -2.71 9.84 10.44
C VAL A 68 -3.18 10.45 9.13
N ALA A 69 -4.21 9.87 8.54
CA ALA A 69 -4.95 10.43 7.42
C ALA A 69 -6.40 10.72 7.86
N LYS A 70 -7.18 11.26 6.93
CA LYS A 70 -8.57 11.62 7.17
C LYS A 70 -9.44 10.41 7.50
N ASP A 71 -9.30 9.35 6.70
CA ASP A 71 -10.18 8.19 6.74
C ASP A 71 -9.45 6.93 7.29
N THR A 72 -8.13 7.00 7.49
CA THR A 72 -7.32 5.87 7.97
C THR A 72 -6.24 6.30 8.96
N VAL A 73 -5.83 5.35 9.80
CA VAL A 73 -4.65 5.46 10.67
C VAL A 73 -3.82 4.20 10.49
N THR A 74 -2.53 4.37 10.22
CA THR A 74 -1.58 3.24 10.12
C THR A 74 -0.48 3.39 11.15
N VAL A 75 -0.18 2.31 11.86
CA VAL A 75 0.90 2.24 12.86
C VAL A 75 1.99 1.34 12.33
N PHE A 76 3.24 1.74 12.54
CA PHE A 76 4.41 0.88 12.38
C PHE A 76 5.17 0.84 13.70
N THR A 77 5.62 -0.34 14.11
CA THR A 77 6.41 -0.53 15.34
C THR A 77 7.65 -1.34 15.05
N HIS A 78 8.82 -0.84 15.47
CA HIS A 78 10.10 -1.53 15.32
C HIS A 78 10.29 -2.52 16.46
N ASP A 79 10.31 -3.81 16.15
CA ASP A 79 10.78 -4.84 17.07
C ASP A 79 12.31 -4.80 17.10
N LEU A 80 12.86 -4.16 18.14
CA LEU A 80 14.31 -4.01 18.32
C LEU A 80 15.05 -5.33 18.54
N GLU A 81 14.37 -6.40 18.97
CA GLU A 81 15.01 -7.70 19.19
C GLU A 81 15.16 -8.47 17.87
N LYS A 82 14.16 -8.36 16.99
CA LYS A 82 14.14 -9.02 15.68
C LYS A 82 14.66 -8.14 14.54
N ASP A 83 14.81 -6.84 14.78
CA ASP A 83 15.19 -5.83 13.79
C ASP A 83 14.25 -5.80 12.57
N CYS A 84 12.95 -5.69 12.84
CA CYS A 84 11.89 -5.70 11.84
C CYS A 84 10.72 -4.82 12.25
N TYR A 85 9.83 -4.50 11.31
CA TYR A 85 8.63 -3.71 11.55
C TYR A 85 7.37 -4.56 11.53
N ASP A 86 6.54 -4.39 12.55
CA ASP A 86 5.12 -4.78 12.55
C ASP A 86 4.27 -3.58 12.13
N SER A 87 3.06 -3.85 11.64
CA SER A 87 2.12 -2.77 11.29
C SER A 87 0.68 -3.05 11.71
N GLY A 88 -0.02 -2.00 12.13
CA GLY A 88 -1.45 -2.03 12.46
C GLY A 88 -2.23 -1.09 11.57
N LEU A 89 -3.36 -1.56 11.04
CA LEU A 89 -4.20 -0.83 10.09
C LEU A 89 -5.55 -0.54 10.72
N PHE A 90 -5.99 0.72 10.64
CA PHE A 90 -7.23 1.16 11.26
C PHE A 90 -8.03 2.05 10.30
N THR A 91 -9.33 1.80 10.18
CA THR A 91 -10.28 2.67 9.47
C THR A 91 -10.93 3.64 10.44
N VAL A 92 -11.09 4.91 10.05
CA VAL A 92 -11.76 5.92 10.88
C VAL A 92 -13.27 5.80 10.72
N ASP A 93 -13.96 5.41 11.80
CA ASP A 93 -15.43 5.25 11.81
C ASP A 93 -16.14 6.59 12.01
N ALA A 94 -15.57 7.45 12.85
CA ALA A 94 -16.13 8.75 13.21
C ALA A 94 -15.03 9.70 13.70
N SER A 95 -15.18 11.00 13.46
CA SER A 95 -14.25 12.00 13.95
C SER A 95 -14.94 13.26 14.48
N THR A 96 -14.17 13.99 15.29
CA THR A 96 -14.36 15.41 15.60
C THR A 96 -13.07 16.14 15.25
N GLU A 97 -13.05 17.47 15.33
CA GLU A 97 -11.84 18.28 15.07
C GLU A 97 -10.60 17.82 15.85
N THR A 98 -10.77 17.16 17.02
CA THR A 98 -9.66 16.75 17.90
C THR A 98 -9.75 15.30 18.39
N SER A 99 -10.57 14.46 17.75
CA SER A 99 -10.65 13.04 18.14
C SER A 99 -11.08 12.18 16.97
N LEU A 100 -10.65 10.92 16.97
CA LEU A 100 -11.19 9.91 16.07
C LEU A 100 -11.59 8.65 16.86
N THR A 101 -12.59 7.96 16.35
CA THR A 101 -12.84 6.55 16.65
C THR A 101 -12.44 5.75 15.44
N SER A 102 -11.62 4.73 15.63
CA SER A 102 -11.17 3.85 14.56
C SER A 102 -11.36 2.39 14.92
N THR A 103 -11.49 1.57 13.88
CA THR A 103 -11.61 0.11 13.96
C THR A 103 -10.37 -0.52 13.35
N ASP A 104 -9.73 -1.43 14.08
CA ASP A 104 -8.64 -2.27 13.57
C ASP A 104 -9.17 -3.20 12.47
N VAL A 105 -8.53 -3.17 11.30
CA VAL A 105 -8.98 -3.87 10.07
C VAL A 105 -8.95 -5.40 10.23
N GLU A 106 -8.05 -5.91 11.08
CA GLU A 106 -7.84 -7.34 11.26
C GLU A 106 -8.67 -7.91 12.40
N THR A 107 -8.75 -7.20 13.52
CA THR A 107 -9.42 -7.67 14.74
C THR A 107 -10.84 -7.16 14.90
N GLY A 108 -11.19 -6.07 14.21
CA GLY A 108 -12.47 -5.37 14.39
C GLY A 108 -12.57 -4.63 15.72
N GLU A 109 -11.47 -4.49 16.47
CA GLU A 109 -11.46 -3.79 17.74
C GLU A 109 -11.49 -2.27 17.54
N GLN A 110 -12.27 -1.60 18.38
CA GLN A 110 -12.45 -0.14 18.32
C GLN A 110 -11.64 0.59 19.37
N ALA A 111 -11.03 1.69 18.96
CA ALA A 111 -10.31 2.61 19.83
C ALA A 111 -10.79 4.05 19.59
N THR A 112 -10.73 4.88 20.64
CA THR A 112 -10.97 6.32 20.51
C THR A 112 -9.73 7.06 20.95
N SER A 113 -9.15 7.83 20.04
CA SER A 113 -7.93 8.59 20.27
C SER A 113 -8.27 10.10 20.24
N LYS A 114 -7.69 10.88 21.16
CA LYS A 114 -7.80 12.35 21.20
C LYS A 114 -6.48 12.98 20.82
N PHE A 115 -6.55 14.04 20.02
CA PHE A 115 -5.42 14.73 19.43
C PHE A 115 -5.31 16.14 20.00
N ALA A 116 -4.11 16.53 20.36
CA ALA A 116 -3.79 17.91 20.70
C ALA A 116 -2.32 18.18 20.39
N PHE A 117 -1.96 19.45 20.24
CA PHE A 117 -0.56 19.87 20.24
C PHE A 117 -0.13 20.33 21.62
N VAL A 118 1.04 19.83 22.05
CA VAL A 118 1.76 20.35 23.21
C VAL A 118 3.12 20.82 22.72
N ASP A 119 3.29 22.14 22.65
CA ASP A 119 4.37 22.79 21.90
C ASP A 119 4.39 22.33 20.44
N ASP A 120 5.49 21.74 19.96
CA ASP A 120 5.64 21.22 18.60
C ASP A 120 5.38 19.70 18.51
N TYR A 121 4.87 19.07 19.57
CA TYR A 121 4.61 17.63 19.63
C TYR A 121 3.12 17.35 19.43
N LEU A 122 2.82 16.36 18.59
CA LEU A 122 1.50 15.78 18.55
C LEU A 122 1.31 14.91 19.81
N SER A 123 0.30 15.21 20.61
CA SER A 123 -0.14 14.33 21.69
C SER A 123 -1.35 13.51 21.23
N ILE A 124 -1.27 12.20 21.44
CA ILE A 124 -2.38 11.26 21.21
C ILE A 124 -2.72 10.61 22.55
N GLU A 125 -3.96 10.82 23.02
CA GLU A 125 -4.51 10.19 24.23
C GLU A 125 -5.45 9.05 23.86
N GLU A 126 -5.24 7.86 24.42
CA GLU A 126 -6.13 6.71 24.27
C GLU A 126 -6.22 5.93 25.58
N GLU A 127 -7.44 5.56 25.98
CA GLU A 127 -7.71 4.86 27.26
C GLU A 127 -7.08 5.51 28.51
N GLY A 128 -6.78 6.82 28.45
CA GLY A 128 -6.16 7.59 29.55
C GLY A 128 -4.63 7.64 29.52
N GLU A 129 -3.98 6.95 28.58
CA GLU A 129 -2.54 7.04 28.32
C GLU A 129 -2.27 8.09 27.24
N VAL A 130 -1.19 8.86 27.40
CA VAL A 130 -0.82 9.94 26.46
C VAL A 130 0.59 9.71 25.94
N LEU A 131 0.73 9.64 24.62
CA LEU A 131 2.02 9.61 23.94
C LEU A 131 2.25 10.91 23.17
N TYR A 132 3.53 11.30 23.06
CA TYR A 132 3.98 12.52 22.38
C TYR A 132 4.84 12.15 21.19
N PHE A 133 4.42 12.56 20.01
CA PHE A 133 5.06 12.25 18.75
C PHE A 133 5.67 13.51 18.15
N GLN A 134 6.82 13.32 17.50
CA GLN A 134 7.46 14.34 16.69
C GLN A 134 7.04 14.19 15.24
N GLN A 135 7.06 15.30 14.50
CA GLN A 135 6.88 15.25 13.06
C GLN A 135 8.00 14.38 12.44
N ALA A 136 7.62 13.38 11.64
CA ALA A 136 8.58 12.53 10.95
C ALA A 136 8.75 12.97 9.48
N GLY A 137 9.92 12.70 8.93
CA GLY A 137 10.12 12.69 7.48
C GLY A 137 9.58 11.41 6.86
N LEU A 138 9.96 11.15 5.62
CA LEU A 138 9.68 9.88 4.96
C LEU A 138 10.31 8.70 5.73
N PHE A 139 9.63 7.56 5.69
CA PHE A 139 9.96 6.36 6.46
C PHE A 139 9.76 5.10 5.60
N ASN A 140 10.58 4.08 5.84
CA ASN A 140 10.53 2.79 5.15
C ASN A 140 10.41 1.64 6.17
N PRO A 141 9.22 1.01 6.34
CA PRO A 141 9.01 -0.08 7.30
C PRO A 141 9.48 -1.44 6.75
N THR A 142 10.79 -1.55 6.56
CA THR A 142 11.45 -2.73 5.98
C THR A 142 12.59 -3.20 6.89
N PRO A 143 12.76 -4.51 7.14
CA PRO A 143 11.88 -5.62 6.72
C PRO A 143 10.65 -5.78 7.63
N SER A 144 9.68 -6.59 7.21
CA SER A 144 8.53 -6.99 8.03
C SER A 144 8.90 -8.04 9.07
N CYS A 145 8.21 -8.05 10.21
CA CYS A 145 8.35 -9.11 11.23
C CYS A 145 7.67 -10.44 10.88
N GLY A 146 6.95 -10.50 9.76
CA GLY A 146 6.31 -11.72 9.26
C GLY A 146 5.04 -11.40 8.46
N SER A 147 4.25 -12.43 8.16
CA SER A 147 2.91 -12.31 7.58
C SER A 147 1.86 -12.53 8.67
N TYR A 148 0.76 -11.77 8.63
CA TYR A 148 -0.40 -11.97 9.49
C TYR A 148 -1.29 -13.15 9.04
N HIS A 149 -1.08 -13.65 7.81
CA HIS A 149 -1.95 -14.64 7.16
C HIS A 149 -1.24 -15.94 6.79
N ASP A 150 -0.07 -16.20 7.39
CA ASP A 150 0.82 -17.31 7.06
C ASP A 150 1.23 -17.34 5.58
N VAL A 151 1.16 -16.22 4.85
CA VAL A 151 1.57 -16.15 3.45
C VAL A 151 3.08 -15.97 3.39
N THR A 152 3.77 -16.87 2.69
CA THR A 152 5.22 -16.85 2.52
C THR A 152 5.68 -16.30 1.18
N GLU A 153 4.80 -16.31 0.18
CA GLU A 153 5.09 -15.80 -1.16
C GLU A 153 3.77 -15.41 -1.84
N VAL A 154 3.81 -14.30 -2.56
CA VAL A 154 2.75 -13.89 -3.49
C VAL A 154 3.34 -13.86 -4.90
N GLU A 155 2.69 -14.55 -5.83
CA GLU A 155 2.99 -14.46 -7.25
C GLU A 155 1.82 -13.75 -7.95
N VAL A 156 2.12 -12.70 -8.72
CA VAL A 156 1.15 -12.02 -9.59
C VAL A 156 1.59 -12.14 -11.03
N ALA A 157 0.82 -12.88 -11.83
CA ALA A 157 1.04 -13.04 -13.26
C ALA A 157 0.09 -12.11 -14.03
N LEU A 158 0.64 -11.04 -14.60
CA LEU A 158 -0.04 -10.07 -15.45
C LEU A 158 0.16 -10.44 -16.92
N ASP A 159 -0.92 -10.85 -17.59
CA ASP A 159 -0.92 -11.12 -19.03
C ASP A 159 -1.39 -9.90 -19.81
N LEU A 160 -0.58 -9.49 -20.80
CA LEU A 160 -0.89 -8.39 -21.71
C LEU A 160 -1.20 -8.94 -23.11
N SER A 161 -1.91 -8.17 -23.93
CA SER A 161 -2.20 -8.56 -25.31
C SER A 161 -0.93 -8.72 -26.14
N PHE A 162 0.07 -7.87 -25.91
CA PHE A 162 1.42 -8.05 -26.44
C PHE A 162 2.45 -7.35 -25.57
N LEU A 163 3.50 -8.04 -25.14
CA LEU A 163 4.61 -7.41 -24.43
C LEU A 163 5.90 -7.57 -25.23
N PRO A 164 6.55 -6.49 -25.66
CA PRO A 164 7.80 -6.63 -26.39
C PRO A 164 8.89 -7.20 -25.45
N PRO A 165 9.85 -7.96 -26.00
CA PRO A 165 10.98 -8.49 -25.22
C PRO A 165 11.98 -7.41 -24.80
N TYR A 166 11.92 -6.23 -25.42
CA TYR A 166 12.70 -5.06 -25.06
C TYR A 166 11.94 -3.79 -25.44
N VAL A 167 12.21 -2.70 -24.71
CA VAL A 167 11.72 -1.36 -25.02
C VAL A 167 12.89 -0.44 -25.29
N VAL A 168 12.64 0.65 -25.99
CA VAL A 168 13.62 1.73 -26.18
C VAL A 168 13.25 2.86 -25.23
N ILE A 169 14.21 3.26 -24.40
CA ILE A 169 14.16 4.56 -23.72
C ILE A 169 14.59 5.59 -24.75
N ASN A 170 13.63 6.18 -25.46
CA ASN A 170 13.92 7.18 -26.47
C ASN A 170 14.06 8.57 -25.83
N ARG A 171 15.29 9.04 -25.65
CA ARG A 171 15.59 10.33 -25.02
C ARG A 171 15.06 11.54 -25.78
N ASP A 172 14.78 11.40 -27.07
CA ASP A 172 14.20 12.47 -27.87
C ASP A 172 12.67 12.53 -27.69
N ALA A 173 12.02 11.41 -27.34
CA ALA A 173 10.57 11.31 -27.32
C ALA A 173 9.87 12.00 -26.15
N GLN A 174 10.53 12.18 -25.01
CA GLN A 174 9.88 12.72 -23.82
C GLN A 174 10.85 13.45 -22.89
N ASP A 175 10.36 14.51 -22.26
CA ASP A 175 11.09 15.31 -21.28
C ASP A 175 11.54 14.48 -20.05
N THR A 176 12.68 14.85 -19.49
CA THR A 176 13.19 14.34 -18.20
C THR A 176 12.16 14.54 -17.09
N GLY A 177 12.08 13.56 -16.17
CA GLY A 177 11.18 13.57 -15.03
C GLY A 177 9.73 13.15 -15.34
N LYS A 178 9.48 12.63 -16.54
CA LYS A 178 8.19 12.05 -16.91
C LYS A 178 8.25 10.53 -16.90
N VAL A 179 7.14 9.93 -16.48
CA VAL A 179 6.91 8.49 -16.54
C VAL A 179 6.64 8.09 -17.98
N GLU A 180 7.36 7.09 -18.45
CA GLU A 180 7.22 6.54 -19.80
C GLU A 180 6.53 5.19 -19.80
N TYR A 181 6.91 4.31 -18.87
CA TYR A 181 6.34 2.98 -18.67
C TYR A 181 5.95 2.84 -17.20
N ASP A 182 4.79 2.27 -16.95
CA ASP A 182 4.23 2.05 -15.62
C ASP A 182 3.34 0.82 -15.61
N TYR A 183 3.78 -0.23 -14.91
CA TYR A 183 2.98 -1.42 -14.63
C TYR A 183 2.86 -1.52 -13.12
N ALA A 184 1.66 -1.28 -12.60
CA ALA A 184 1.41 -1.18 -11.16
C ALA A 184 0.35 -2.17 -10.70
N ILE A 185 0.63 -2.88 -9.62
CA ILE A 185 -0.33 -3.68 -8.86
C ILE A 185 -0.48 -3.00 -7.50
N ARG A 186 -1.68 -2.51 -7.19
CA ARG A 186 -1.99 -1.81 -5.94
C ARG A 186 -2.87 -2.68 -5.07
N PHE A 187 -2.54 -2.74 -3.79
CA PHE A 187 -3.30 -3.43 -2.78
C PHE A 187 -3.93 -2.40 -1.85
N ASP A 188 -5.26 -2.41 -1.75
CA ASP A 188 -6.02 -1.68 -0.74
C ASP A 188 -5.97 -2.52 0.55
N VAL A 189 -4.88 -2.35 1.29
CA VAL A 189 -4.54 -3.22 2.41
C VAL A 189 -5.48 -2.94 3.59
N ASN A 190 -5.84 -1.67 3.78
CA ASN A 190 -6.74 -1.25 4.85
C ASN A 190 -8.23 -1.42 4.50
N LYS A 191 -8.55 -1.87 3.28
CA LYS A 191 -9.91 -2.17 2.80
C LYS A 191 -10.83 -0.95 2.80
N SER A 192 -10.28 0.24 2.58
CA SER A 192 -11.03 1.50 2.52
C SER A 192 -11.86 1.63 1.23
N GLY A 193 -11.54 0.85 0.20
CA GLY A 193 -12.13 0.92 -1.13
C GLY A 193 -11.56 2.05 -2.01
N ILE A 194 -10.57 2.79 -1.51
CA ILE A 194 -9.82 3.82 -2.22
C ILE A 194 -8.33 3.60 -1.99
N LEU A 195 -7.49 4.26 -2.81
CA LEU A 195 -6.05 4.22 -2.62
C LEU A 195 -5.64 5.32 -1.63
N ASP A 196 -5.23 4.96 -0.43
CA ASP A 196 -4.92 5.91 0.63
C ASP A 196 -3.79 5.47 1.57
N ALA A 197 -3.66 6.15 2.72
CA ALA A 197 -2.58 5.89 3.66
C ALA A 197 -2.74 4.51 4.32
N GLY A 198 -1.69 3.69 4.24
CA GLY A 198 -1.72 2.30 4.70
C GLY A 198 -1.77 1.28 3.57
N ASP A 199 -1.91 1.74 2.33
CA ASP A 199 -1.85 0.89 1.14
C ASP A 199 -0.42 0.71 0.63
N VAL A 200 -0.27 -0.31 -0.22
CA VAL A 200 1.02 -0.66 -0.84
C VAL A 200 0.82 -0.99 -2.32
N ALA A 201 1.82 -0.67 -3.14
CA ALA A 201 1.86 -1.02 -4.54
C ALA A 201 3.19 -1.63 -4.95
N LEU A 202 3.15 -2.45 -5.99
CA LEU A 202 4.29 -3.01 -6.69
C LEU A 202 4.32 -2.34 -8.04
N ILE A 203 5.40 -1.66 -8.36
CA ILE A 203 5.45 -0.80 -9.54
C ILE A 203 6.74 -1.04 -10.30
N ILE A 204 6.61 -1.43 -11.57
CA ILE A 204 7.67 -1.24 -12.57
C ILE A 204 7.43 0.13 -13.18
N ARG A 205 8.26 1.12 -12.83
CA ARG A 205 8.11 2.49 -13.33
C ARG A 205 9.43 3.07 -13.78
N HIS A 206 9.44 3.48 -15.03
CA HIS A 206 10.58 4.19 -15.58
C HIS A 206 10.36 5.70 -15.58
N PHE A 207 11.20 6.41 -14.81
CA PHE A 207 11.36 7.85 -14.92
C PHE A 207 12.53 8.17 -15.83
N LYS A 208 12.32 9.02 -16.85
CA LYS A 208 13.46 9.55 -17.61
C LYS A 208 14.34 10.39 -16.70
N SER A 209 15.46 9.85 -16.24
CA SER A 209 16.52 10.57 -15.53
C SER A 209 17.67 10.87 -16.48
N ASP A 210 18.35 12.02 -16.32
CA ASP A 210 19.55 12.33 -17.12
C ASP A 210 20.77 11.47 -16.71
N ALA A 211 20.64 10.72 -15.61
CA ALA A 211 21.74 10.01 -14.96
C ALA A 211 21.86 8.55 -15.41
N GLU A 212 20.77 7.80 -15.53
CA GLU A 212 20.81 6.35 -15.81
C GLU A 212 20.98 6.05 -17.30
N TYR A 213 20.26 6.77 -18.17
CA TYR A 213 20.26 6.52 -19.61
C TYR A 213 20.51 7.83 -20.38
N PRO A 214 21.77 8.28 -20.52
CA PRO A 214 22.08 9.58 -21.12
C PRO A 214 21.83 9.65 -22.65
N ASN A 215 21.62 8.50 -23.30
CA ASN A 215 21.28 8.39 -24.71
C ASN A 215 20.19 7.32 -24.88
N ASN A 216 19.65 7.19 -26.09
CA ASN A 216 18.70 6.12 -26.40
C ASN A 216 19.29 4.76 -26.00
N HIS A 217 18.50 3.98 -25.26
CA HIS A 217 18.92 2.72 -24.69
C HIS A 217 17.83 1.67 -24.85
N SER A 218 18.20 0.47 -25.27
CA SER A 218 17.29 -0.67 -25.36
C SER A 218 17.54 -1.59 -24.20
N LEU A 219 16.47 -1.97 -23.50
CA LEU A 219 16.52 -2.90 -22.37
C LEU A 219 15.24 -3.74 -22.31
N ALA A 220 15.31 -4.89 -21.65
CA ALA A 220 14.13 -5.67 -21.33
C ALA A 220 13.24 -4.90 -20.33
N ILE A 221 11.93 -5.14 -20.37
CA ILE A 221 11.00 -4.50 -19.42
C ILE A 221 11.32 -4.90 -17.97
N THR A 222 11.79 -6.13 -17.77
CA THR A 222 12.25 -6.61 -16.46
C THR A 222 13.49 -5.90 -15.94
N GLU A 223 14.29 -5.27 -16.81
CA GLU A 223 15.46 -4.46 -16.43
C GLU A 223 15.06 -3.04 -15.98
N LEU A 224 13.79 -2.66 -16.08
CA LEU A 224 13.29 -1.40 -15.51
C LEU A 224 13.17 -1.44 -13.98
N GLU A 225 13.39 -2.63 -13.39
CA GLU A 225 13.26 -2.93 -11.96
C GLU A 225 11.83 -2.71 -11.41
N GLY A 226 11.42 -3.56 -10.48
CA GLY A 226 10.16 -3.41 -9.76
C GLY A 226 10.42 -2.93 -8.35
N ASP A 227 9.61 -2.00 -7.85
CA ASP A 227 9.74 -1.45 -6.49
C ASP A 227 8.46 -1.59 -5.69
N ILE A 228 8.60 -1.71 -4.37
CA ILE A 228 7.53 -1.58 -3.39
C ILE A 228 7.33 -0.10 -3.06
N TRP A 229 6.11 0.39 -3.26
CA TRP A 229 5.69 1.76 -2.95
C TRP A 229 4.65 1.75 -1.85
N SER A 230 4.82 2.63 -0.87
CA SER A 230 3.90 2.76 0.25
C SER A 230 3.21 4.11 0.21
N TYR A 231 1.91 4.09 0.47
CA TYR A 231 1.08 5.28 0.49
C TYR A 231 1.02 5.85 1.90
N MET A 232 1.46 7.09 2.05
CA MET A 232 1.65 7.78 3.33
C MET A 232 1.02 9.17 3.29
N PRO A 233 0.49 9.67 4.42
CA PRO A 233 -0.12 11.00 4.45
C PRO A 233 0.93 12.10 4.35
N ARG A 234 0.59 13.19 3.65
CA ARG A 234 1.37 14.44 3.73
C ARG A 234 0.96 15.23 4.96
N HIS A 235 1.94 15.86 5.59
CA HIS A 235 1.69 16.71 6.74
C HIS A 235 0.72 17.84 6.42
N GLN A 236 -0.28 18.00 7.28
CA GLN A 236 -1.23 19.12 7.26
C GLN A 236 -2.05 19.22 5.97
N GLN A 237 -2.18 18.13 5.22
CA GLN A 237 -2.90 18.08 3.95
C GLN A 237 -3.70 16.79 3.85
N ASP A 238 -4.92 16.90 3.31
CA ASP A 238 -5.73 15.75 2.88
C ASP A 238 -5.23 15.24 1.52
N VAL A 239 -3.94 14.89 1.48
CA VAL A 239 -3.22 14.44 0.28
C VAL A 239 -2.28 13.32 0.68
N ILE A 240 -2.32 12.23 -0.08
CA ILE A 240 -1.41 11.10 0.08
C ILE A 240 -0.17 11.33 -0.79
N ALA A 241 1.00 11.02 -0.23
CA ALA A 241 2.24 10.81 -0.96
C ALA A 241 2.43 9.31 -1.18
N SER A 242 2.80 8.93 -2.40
CA SER A 242 3.35 7.59 -2.65
C SER A 242 4.86 7.68 -2.58
N GLU A 243 5.49 6.81 -1.80
CA GLU A 243 6.93 6.84 -1.60
C GLU A 243 7.53 5.46 -1.86
N HIS A 244 8.69 5.46 -2.49
CA HIS A 244 9.57 4.30 -2.56
C HIS A 244 10.90 4.73 -1.95
N THR A 245 11.62 3.79 -1.34
CA THR A 245 13.02 4.02 -1.00
C THR A 245 13.88 3.03 -1.78
N ASN A 246 14.91 3.55 -2.45
CA ASN A 246 15.88 2.78 -3.22
C ASN A 246 16.77 1.96 -2.27
N THR A 247 16.18 0.92 -1.69
CA THR A 247 16.88 -0.10 -0.93
C THR A 247 16.67 -1.42 -1.65
N GLU A 248 17.70 -2.28 -1.71
CA GLU A 248 17.59 -3.59 -2.35
C GLU A 248 16.43 -4.43 -1.76
N LEU A 249 16.07 -4.17 -0.50
CA LEU A 249 14.98 -4.84 0.20
C LEU A 249 13.59 -4.45 -0.32
N ASN A 250 13.45 -3.31 -0.99
CA ASN A 250 12.20 -2.87 -1.61
C ASN A 250 12.08 -3.27 -3.08
N SER A 251 13.07 -4.01 -3.62
CA SER A 251 12.99 -4.51 -4.99
C SER A 251 12.02 -5.69 -5.08
N VAL A 252 11.26 -5.73 -6.17
CA VAL A 252 10.35 -6.80 -6.54
C VAL A 252 10.98 -7.59 -7.66
N GLN A 253 11.09 -8.90 -7.52
CA GLN A 253 11.56 -9.74 -8.60
C GLN A 253 10.48 -9.81 -9.69
N VAL A 254 10.88 -9.47 -10.92
CA VAL A 254 9.99 -9.50 -12.09
C VAL A 254 10.60 -10.38 -13.17
N GLU A 255 9.81 -11.33 -13.67
CA GLU A 255 10.15 -12.18 -14.80
C GLU A 255 9.22 -11.92 -15.99
N GLN A 256 9.73 -12.09 -17.21
CA GLN A 256 8.93 -12.00 -18.43
C GLN A 256 8.91 -13.34 -19.16
N SER A 257 7.72 -13.80 -19.53
CA SER A 257 7.53 -14.98 -20.38
C SER A 257 6.52 -14.68 -21.49
N GLY A 258 7.01 -14.41 -22.69
CA GLY A 258 6.17 -13.93 -23.79
C GLY A 258 5.50 -12.62 -23.42
N ASN A 259 4.16 -12.62 -23.37
CA ASN A 259 3.35 -11.45 -23.04
C ASN A 259 3.03 -11.30 -21.54
N ARG A 260 3.62 -12.15 -20.70
CA ARG A 260 3.36 -12.18 -19.26
C ARG A 260 4.49 -11.53 -18.48
N LEU A 261 4.14 -10.65 -17.54
CA LEU A 261 4.99 -10.24 -16.43
C LEU A 261 4.60 -11.02 -15.18
N THR A 262 5.57 -11.62 -14.51
CA THR A 262 5.37 -12.33 -13.24
C THR A 262 6.12 -11.58 -12.14
N PHE A 263 5.38 -11.05 -11.18
CA PHE A 263 5.89 -10.41 -9.98
C PHE A 263 5.96 -11.46 -8.87
N ILE A 264 7.14 -11.62 -8.26
CA ILE A 264 7.37 -12.54 -7.15
C ILE A 264 7.68 -11.70 -5.92
N ILE A 265 6.86 -11.84 -4.88
CA ILE A 265 6.86 -10.97 -3.70
C ILE A 265 7.01 -11.82 -2.45
N ASP A 266 7.95 -11.42 -1.59
CA ASP A 266 8.07 -11.95 -0.24
C ASP A 266 7.39 -10.98 0.75
N PRO A 267 6.28 -11.38 1.43
CA PRO A 267 5.64 -10.54 2.44
C PRO A 267 6.57 -10.07 3.58
N GLY A 268 7.71 -10.75 3.77
CA GLY A 268 8.78 -10.35 4.68
C GLY A 268 9.51 -9.06 4.29
N GLN A 269 9.37 -8.58 3.06
CA GLN A 269 10.11 -7.41 2.56
C GLN A 269 9.63 -6.09 3.15
N HIS A 270 8.35 -5.95 3.46
CA HIS A 270 7.80 -4.66 3.89
C HIS A 270 6.56 -4.86 4.77
N ALA A 271 6.44 -4.11 5.87
CA ALA A 271 5.43 -4.37 6.91
C ALA A 271 3.98 -4.34 6.41
N LEU A 272 3.67 -3.55 5.36
CA LEU A 272 2.33 -3.54 4.75
C LEU A 272 2.03 -4.78 3.90
N LEU A 273 3.04 -5.46 3.35
CA LEU A 273 2.84 -6.70 2.60
C LEU A 273 2.40 -7.85 3.52
N ALA A 274 2.68 -7.75 4.83
CA ALA A 274 2.29 -8.72 5.83
C ALA A 274 0.78 -8.99 5.88
N HIS A 275 -0.02 -8.02 5.46
CA HIS A 275 -1.49 -8.01 5.48
C HIS A 275 -2.12 -8.48 4.15
N ILE A 276 -1.30 -8.80 3.14
CA ILE A 276 -1.83 -9.23 1.85
C ILE A 276 -2.21 -10.72 1.91
N ASN A 277 -3.42 -11.03 1.45
CA ASN A 277 -3.94 -12.38 1.29
C ASN A 277 -4.92 -12.46 0.10
N GLU A 278 -5.60 -13.59 -0.06
CA GLU A 278 -6.53 -13.84 -1.17
C GLU A 278 -7.74 -12.88 -1.19
N GLU A 279 -8.07 -12.26 -0.06
CA GLU A 279 -9.20 -11.34 0.12
C GLU A 279 -8.79 -9.86 0.05
N THR A 280 -7.49 -9.55 -0.03
CA THR A 280 -7.02 -8.17 -0.14
C THR A 280 -7.47 -7.57 -1.48
N PRO A 281 -8.25 -6.46 -1.48
CA PRO A 281 -8.66 -5.83 -2.73
C PRO A 281 -7.45 -5.32 -3.52
N VAL A 282 -7.52 -5.49 -4.84
CA VAL A 282 -6.46 -5.15 -5.78
C VAL A 282 -6.96 -4.27 -6.91
N GLN A 283 -6.06 -3.44 -7.41
CA GLN A 283 -6.21 -2.70 -8.66
C GLN A 283 -4.91 -2.82 -9.45
N ILE A 284 -5.03 -3.20 -10.71
CA ILE A 284 -3.92 -3.22 -11.65
C ILE A 284 -4.08 -2.05 -12.61
N SER A 285 -2.98 -1.36 -12.92
CA SER A 285 -2.96 -0.37 -13.98
C SER A 285 -1.71 -0.49 -14.81
N THR A 286 -1.86 -0.26 -16.10
CA THR A 286 -0.76 -0.21 -17.05
C THR A 286 -0.83 1.13 -17.78
N PHE A 287 0.32 1.74 -18.01
CA PHE A 287 0.38 3.05 -18.61
C PHE A 287 1.66 3.22 -19.42
N ILE A 288 1.49 3.81 -20.59
CA ILE A 288 2.57 4.25 -21.46
C ILE A 288 2.32 5.68 -21.92
N ASN A 289 3.37 6.50 -21.85
CA ASN A 289 3.40 7.82 -22.46
C ASN A 289 4.60 7.93 -23.39
N TYR A 290 4.32 7.88 -24.69
CA TYR A 290 5.31 7.79 -25.75
C TYR A 290 5.00 8.79 -26.88
N PRO A 291 5.44 10.05 -26.76
CA PRO A 291 5.05 11.14 -27.65
C PRO A 291 5.68 11.12 -29.04
N GLU A 292 6.91 10.62 -29.16
CA GLU A 292 7.61 10.51 -30.44
C GLU A 292 7.91 9.03 -30.75
N PRO A 293 6.91 8.30 -31.27
CA PRO A 293 7.06 6.89 -31.61
C PRO A 293 8.14 6.68 -32.67
N GLU A 294 8.85 5.55 -32.59
CA GLU A 294 9.71 5.13 -33.69
C GLU A 294 8.87 4.86 -34.93
N ALA A 295 9.39 5.24 -36.10
CA ALA A 295 8.76 4.94 -37.37
C ALA A 295 9.15 3.55 -37.93
N GLU A 296 10.16 2.91 -37.34
CA GLU A 296 10.68 1.62 -37.82
C GLU A 296 9.79 0.48 -37.34
N VAL A 297 9.28 -0.31 -38.29
CA VAL A 297 8.47 -1.49 -38.01
C VAL A 297 9.38 -2.67 -37.71
N ILE A 298 9.18 -3.31 -36.55
CA ILE A 298 9.86 -4.55 -36.18
C ILE A 298 9.00 -5.73 -36.65
N SER A 299 9.52 -6.53 -37.58
CA SER A 299 8.73 -7.50 -38.36
C SER A 299 8.09 -8.63 -37.55
N GLU A 300 8.68 -8.96 -36.42
CA GLU A 300 8.30 -10.03 -35.52
C GLU A 300 7.38 -9.58 -34.38
N TRP A 301 7.12 -8.27 -34.25
CA TRP A 301 6.24 -7.72 -33.23
C TRP A 301 4.83 -7.58 -33.78
N SER A 302 3.83 -7.93 -32.97
CA SER A 302 2.42 -7.74 -33.32
C SER A 302 1.95 -6.30 -33.11
N ASP A 303 2.64 -5.54 -32.27
CA ASP A 303 2.33 -4.15 -31.94
C ASP A 303 3.61 -3.35 -31.65
N GLY A 304 3.57 -2.04 -31.86
CA GLY A 304 4.65 -1.16 -31.45
C GLY A 304 4.47 0.29 -31.90
N PRO A 305 5.27 1.23 -31.37
CA PRO A 305 5.02 2.66 -31.47
C PRO A 305 4.68 3.21 -32.87
N TRP A 306 5.25 2.61 -33.93
CA TRP A 306 5.01 2.96 -35.32
C TRP A 306 3.55 2.86 -35.80
N ASN A 307 2.69 2.12 -35.08
CA ASN A 307 1.28 1.97 -35.43
C ASN A 307 0.34 2.79 -34.53
N TRP A 308 0.85 3.44 -33.48
CA TRP A 308 0.04 4.24 -32.56
C TRP A 308 -0.22 5.64 -33.12
N SER A 309 -1.46 6.07 -32.96
CA SER A 309 -1.98 7.40 -33.30
C SER A 309 -2.07 8.32 -32.08
N SER A 310 -2.10 7.77 -30.87
CA SER A 310 -2.00 8.50 -29.61
C SER A 310 -0.60 8.41 -29.01
N LYS A 311 -0.28 9.37 -28.13
CA LYS A 311 0.93 9.32 -27.28
C LYS A 311 0.70 8.67 -25.92
N LEU A 312 -0.54 8.56 -25.48
CA LEU A 312 -0.92 8.09 -24.15
C LEU A 312 -1.75 6.84 -24.31
N HIS A 313 -1.37 5.80 -23.59
CA HIS A 313 -2.02 4.50 -23.58
C HIS A 313 -2.18 4.06 -22.13
N GLN A 314 -3.37 3.61 -21.77
CA GLN A 314 -3.67 3.22 -20.41
C GLN A 314 -4.71 2.13 -20.38
N ASP A 315 -4.51 1.21 -19.46
CA ASP A 315 -5.52 0.25 -19.06
C ASP A 315 -5.59 0.09 -17.54
N ALA A 316 -6.69 -0.47 -17.04
CA ALA A 316 -6.80 -0.84 -15.64
C ALA A 316 -7.79 -1.98 -15.40
N LEU A 317 -7.47 -2.84 -14.44
CA LEU A 317 -8.31 -3.94 -14.00
C LEU A 317 -8.52 -3.87 -12.48
N PRO A 318 -9.76 -3.66 -11.99
CA PRO A 318 -10.94 -3.27 -12.77
C PRO A 318 -10.83 -1.84 -13.33
N ASP A 319 -11.67 -1.50 -14.31
CA ASP A 319 -11.81 -0.14 -14.87
C ASP A 319 -11.91 0.97 -13.82
N SER A 320 -12.48 0.65 -12.65
CA SER A 320 -12.62 1.57 -11.54
C SER A 320 -12.64 0.84 -10.20
N GLY A 321 -12.02 1.45 -9.18
CA GLY A 321 -11.99 0.93 -7.82
C GLY A 321 -11.06 -0.28 -7.68
N PHE A 322 -11.45 -1.21 -6.82
CA PHE A 322 -10.71 -2.43 -6.49
C PHE A 322 -11.60 -3.66 -6.65
N THR A 323 -10.98 -4.83 -6.84
CA THR A 323 -11.64 -6.14 -6.83
C THR A 323 -10.88 -7.12 -5.94
N GLN A 324 -11.49 -8.20 -5.47
CA GLN A 324 -10.82 -9.19 -4.61
C GLN A 324 -10.45 -10.45 -5.42
N PRO A 325 -9.20 -10.93 -5.38
CA PRO A 325 -8.79 -12.12 -6.14
C PRO A 325 -9.61 -13.38 -5.84
N ASN A 326 -9.98 -13.60 -4.57
CA ASN A 326 -10.77 -14.76 -4.14
C ASN A 326 -12.20 -14.82 -4.72
N PHE A 327 -12.70 -13.75 -5.35
CA PHE A 327 -14.00 -13.75 -6.03
C PHE A 327 -13.98 -14.54 -7.35
N TYR A 328 -12.80 -14.86 -7.87
CA TYR A 328 -12.61 -15.48 -9.16
C TYR A 328 -12.11 -16.92 -9.05
N SER A 329 -12.52 -17.77 -9.99
CA SER A 329 -12.04 -19.16 -10.04
C SER A 329 -10.53 -19.16 -10.23
N ASP A 330 -9.82 -19.97 -9.44
CA ASP A 330 -8.36 -20.09 -9.48
C ASP A 330 -7.62 -18.74 -9.33
N MET A 331 -8.29 -17.73 -8.76
CA MET A 331 -7.80 -16.35 -8.60
C MET A 331 -7.32 -15.73 -9.92
N LEU A 332 -7.94 -16.13 -11.04
CA LEU A 332 -7.73 -15.58 -12.36
C LEU A 332 -8.83 -14.55 -12.67
N ILE A 333 -8.42 -13.30 -12.83
CA ILE A 333 -9.28 -12.20 -13.21
C ILE A 333 -9.08 -11.98 -14.70
N ASP A 334 -10.07 -12.34 -15.50
CA ASP A 334 -10.07 -12.05 -16.94
C ASP A 334 -10.49 -10.60 -17.17
N ASP A 335 -9.81 -9.93 -18.09
CA ASP A 335 -10.21 -8.62 -18.59
C ASP A 335 -10.90 -8.75 -19.96
N ALA A 336 -11.62 -7.72 -20.40
CA ALA A 336 -12.05 -7.73 -21.79
C ALA A 336 -10.85 -7.52 -22.71
N ALA A 337 -11.04 -7.75 -24.01
CA ALA A 337 -9.97 -7.52 -24.98
C ALA A 337 -10.20 -6.18 -25.65
N ALA A 338 -9.14 -5.38 -25.79
CA ALA A 338 -9.16 -4.08 -26.46
C ALA A 338 -10.17 -3.10 -25.83
N ASP A 339 -10.29 -3.11 -24.51
CA ASP A 339 -11.11 -2.23 -23.68
C ASP A 339 -10.31 -1.18 -22.92
N LEU A 340 -9.08 -0.92 -23.36
CA LEU A 340 -8.24 0.20 -22.96
C LEU A 340 -9.04 1.44 -22.53
N ILE A 341 -8.74 1.92 -21.33
CA ILE A 341 -9.20 3.23 -20.84
C ILE A 341 -8.77 4.35 -21.79
N GLN A 342 -7.56 4.26 -22.33
CA GLN A 342 -7.03 5.25 -23.26
C GLN A 342 -6.05 4.63 -24.27
N GLY A 343 -6.09 5.12 -25.51
CA GLY A 343 -5.12 4.77 -26.55
C GLY A 343 -5.44 3.43 -27.23
N GLU A 344 -4.42 2.84 -27.84
CA GLU A 344 -4.56 1.62 -28.65
C GLU A 344 -3.38 0.63 -28.54
N SER A 345 -2.53 0.79 -27.52
CA SER A 345 -1.31 -0.01 -27.41
C SER A 345 -1.61 -1.34 -26.75
N MET A 346 -1.24 -2.43 -27.42
CA MET A 346 -1.36 -3.78 -26.87
C MET A 346 -0.35 -4.04 -25.75
N TRP A 347 0.62 -3.13 -25.54
CA TRP A 347 1.62 -3.20 -24.48
C TRP A 347 1.05 -2.90 -23.11
N VAL A 348 -0.10 -2.23 -23.07
CA VAL A 348 -0.80 -1.92 -21.82
C VAL A 348 -2.12 -2.66 -21.70
N ASP A 349 -2.69 -3.15 -22.81
CA ASP A 349 -3.97 -3.89 -22.84
C ASP A 349 -3.87 -5.17 -22.00
N ILE A 350 -4.49 -5.16 -20.82
CA ILE A 350 -4.52 -6.26 -19.87
C ILE A 350 -5.47 -7.32 -20.44
N THR A 351 -5.07 -8.58 -20.35
CA THR A 351 -5.92 -9.70 -20.80
C THR A 351 -6.37 -10.55 -19.63
N SER A 352 -5.49 -10.74 -18.64
CA SER A 352 -5.85 -11.35 -17.38
C SER A 352 -4.78 -11.09 -16.33
N VAL A 353 -5.16 -11.22 -15.06
CA VAL A 353 -4.24 -11.24 -13.93
C VAL A 353 -4.53 -12.45 -13.07
N LYS A 354 -3.50 -13.23 -12.76
CA LYS A 354 -3.59 -14.37 -11.84
C LYS A 354 -2.78 -14.11 -10.58
N PHE A 355 -3.41 -14.33 -9.43
CA PHE A 355 -2.76 -14.31 -8.13
C PHE A 355 -2.52 -15.73 -7.62
N THR A 356 -1.36 -15.96 -7.00
CA THR A 356 -1.06 -17.19 -6.27
C THR A 356 -0.48 -16.82 -4.91
N PHE A 357 -1.07 -17.37 -3.84
CA PHE A 357 -0.63 -17.17 -2.46
C PHE A 357 -0.12 -18.50 -1.90
N THR A 358 1.14 -18.54 -1.51
CA THR A 358 1.79 -19.71 -0.91
C THR A 358 1.78 -19.58 0.62
N LYS A 359 1.46 -20.67 1.33
CA LYS A 359 1.39 -20.74 2.81
C LYS A 359 2.29 -21.84 3.38
#